data_AF-A0AAU9Y0V4-F1
#
_entry.id   AF-A0AAU9Y0V4-F1
#
_cell.length_a   1.000
_cell.length_b   1.000
_cell.length_c   1.000
_cell.angle_alpha   90.00
_cell.angle_beta   90.00
_cell.angle_gamma   90.00
#
_symmetry.space_group_name_H-M   'P 1'
#
loop_
_entity.id
_entity.type
_entity.pdbx_description
1 polymer ?
#
loop_
_entity_poly.entity_id
_entity_poly.type
_entity_poly.pdbx_seq_one_letter_code
_entity_poly.pdbx_strand_id
1 'polypeptide(L)'
;LKYDIDLTTGANFYYRGSKNACDKSPYCKNNATCQSGFTLKGYRCFCPSGFEGEYCEKDIDECKGKHSCHENANCTNTIGSHVCDCQPGYTGSGQNCTADPCYHYKNLTDANRNISYVTPYGSAMCDNQLSEGWYRLVGAAGTKMPTTRVPAFRCGTDWSGWLDGSHPTVEDGEVQRKVCFSGRDTGCRYSNRISVKNCGSYYIYKLLKLSGCVARYCGTGRS
;
A
#
# COMPACT_ATOMS: atom_id res chain seq x y z
N LEU A 1 -22.22 14.16 -53.53
CA LEU A 1 -21.51 14.96 -52.50
C LEU A 1 -22.27 14.71 -51.19
N LYS A 2 -21.81 13.94 -50.20
CA LYS A 2 -20.47 13.47 -49.77
C LYS A 2 -20.63 12.01 -49.26
N TYR A 3 -19.91 11.02 -49.80
CA TYR A 3 -18.63 10.46 -49.32
C TYR A 3 -18.62 10.09 -47.83
N ASP A 4 -18.63 8.78 -47.54
CA ASP A 4 -17.62 8.23 -46.64
C ASP A 4 -17.16 6.84 -47.13
N ILE A 5 -15.88 6.57 -46.93
CA ILE A 5 -15.04 5.63 -47.68
C ILE A 5 -14.95 4.29 -46.95
N ASP A 6 -15.46 3.22 -47.58
CA ASP A 6 -14.67 1.99 -47.73
C ASP A 6 -14.71 1.61 -49.22
N LEU A 7 -13.65 2.02 -49.92
CA LEU A 7 -13.43 1.89 -51.36
C LEU A 7 -12.90 0.49 -51.62
N THR A 8 -13.73 -0.48 -52.05
CA THR A 8 -13.23 -1.55 -52.94
C THR A 8 -14.30 -2.36 -53.69
N THR A 9 -15.58 -2.37 -53.30
CA THR A 9 -16.57 -3.17 -54.04
C THR A 9 -17.80 -2.35 -54.41
N GLY A 10 -17.85 -1.93 -55.68
CA GLY A 10 -18.95 -1.19 -56.31
C GLY A 10 -20.23 -2.00 -56.47
N ALA A 11 -20.84 -2.41 -55.35
CA ALA A 11 -22.15 -3.05 -55.33
C ALA A 11 -23.22 -2.06 -54.84
N ASN A 12 -24.21 -1.79 -55.69
CA ASN A 12 -25.42 -1.05 -55.33
C ASN A 12 -26.36 -1.99 -54.56
N PHE A 13 -26.56 -1.75 -53.26
CA PHE A 13 -27.49 -2.52 -52.44
C PHE A 13 -28.83 -1.79 -52.30
N TYR A 14 -29.91 -2.43 -52.76
CA TYR A 14 -31.28 -2.00 -52.52
C TYR A 14 -31.88 -2.86 -51.40
N TYR A 15 -32.08 -2.30 -50.20
CA TYR A 15 -32.76 -3.02 -49.12
C TYR A 15 -34.28 -2.80 -49.20
N ARG A 16 -35.04 -3.88 -49.39
CA ARG A 16 -36.49 -3.94 -49.07
C ARG A 16 -36.64 -4.37 -47.62
N GLY A 17 -37.13 -3.48 -46.76
CA GLY A 17 -37.80 -3.88 -45.52
C GLY A 17 -37.30 -3.23 -44.24
N SER A 18 -38.28 -2.80 -43.45
CA SER A 18 -38.24 -2.20 -42.11
C SER A 18 -37.78 -3.14 -40.99
N LYS A 19 -36.68 -3.89 -41.16
CA LYS A 19 -36.11 -4.74 -40.10
C LYS A 19 -34.84 -4.09 -39.53
N ASN A 20 -34.91 -3.64 -38.28
CA ASN A 20 -33.72 -3.23 -37.53
C ASN A 20 -32.90 -4.51 -37.28
N ALA A 21 -31.70 -4.60 -37.86
CA ALA A 21 -30.82 -5.76 -37.74
C ALA A 21 -30.42 -6.05 -36.29
N CYS A 22 -30.53 -5.06 -35.41
CA CYS A 22 -30.34 -5.18 -33.97
C CYS A 22 -31.57 -5.68 -33.20
N ASP A 23 -32.76 -5.80 -33.81
CA ASP A 23 -33.95 -6.40 -33.16
C ASP A 23 -33.71 -7.88 -32.81
N LYS A 24 -32.77 -8.52 -33.53
CA LYS A 24 -32.13 -9.76 -33.11
C LYS A 24 -30.78 -9.39 -32.52
N SER A 25 -30.77 -8.99 -31.25
CA SER A 25 -29.59 -8.54 -30.50
C SER A 25 -28.70 -9.65 -29.85
N PRO A 26 -28.68 -10.95 -30.22
CA PRO A 26 -27.86 -11.91 -29.46
C PRO A 26 -26.37 -11.92 -29.87
N TYR A 27 -25.96 -11.13 -30.86
CA TYR A 27 -24.61 -11.19 -31.44
C TYR A 27 -23.58 -10.40 -30.64
N CYS A 28 -23.82 -9.10 -30.42
CA CYS A 28 -22.90 -8.27 -29.65
C CYS A 28 -22.80 -8.76 -28.20
N LYS A 29 -21.58 -9.04 -27.74
CA LYS A 29 -21.27 -9.55 -26.40
C LYS A 29 -20.83 -8.42 -25.48
N ASN A 30 -20.64 -8.75 -24.20
CA ASN A 30 -20.03 -7.86 -23.20
C ASN A 30 -20.65 -6.46 -23.14
N ASN A 31 -21.98 -6.39 -23.20
CA ASN A 31 -22.75 -5.14 -23.14
C ASN A 31 -22.42 -4.13 -24.28
N ALA A 32 -21.94 -4.62 -25.41
CA ALA A 32 -21.66 -3.81 -26.58
C ALA A 32 -22.93 -3.24 -27.22
N THR A 33 -22.80 -2.05 -27.83
CA THR A 33 -23.93 -1.37 -28.48
C THR A 33 -24.06 -1.83 -29.93
N CYS A 34 -25.22 -2.38 -30.29
CA CYS A 34 -25.53 -2.71 -31.68
C CYS A 34 -26.03 -1.49 -32.44
N GLN A 35 -25.44 -1.21 -33.60
CA GLN A 35 -25.93 -0.19 -34.53
C GLN A 35 -26.33 -0.85 -35.86
N SER A 36 -27.59 -0.66 -36.26
CA SER A 36 -28.12 -1.13 -37.54
C SER A 36 -27.68 -0.25 -38.71
N GLY A 37 -27.45 -0.90 -39.86
CA GLY A 37 -27.08 -0.29 -41.13
C GLY A 37 -25.59 -0.34 -41.49
N PHE A 38 -25.25 0.22 -42.65
CA PHE A 38 -23.90 0.63 -43.09
C PHE A 38 -22.80 -0.45 -43.24
N THR A 39 -23.12 -1.75 -43.14
CA THR A 39 -22.20 -2.86 -43.46
C THR A 39 -22.86 -3.89 -44.38
N LEU A 40 -22.07 -4.75 -45.06
CA LEU A 40 -22.59 -5.89 -45.84
C LEU A 40 -23.48 -6.84 -45.00
N LYS A 41 -23.27 -6.89 -43.68
CA LYS A 41 -24.02 -7.71 -42.71
C LYS A 41 -25.25 -6.99 -42.13
N GLY A 42 -25.41 -5.69 -42.41
CA GLY A 42 -26.55 -4.88 -41.97
C GLY A 42 -26.48 -4.36 -40.52
N TYR A 43 -25.40 -4.64 -39.78
CA TYR A 43 -25.16 -4.10 -38.44
C TYR A 43 -23.65 -4.02 -38.11
N ARG A 44 -23.32 -3.32 -37.02
CA ARG A 44 -21.99 -3.38 -36.35
C ARG A 44 -22.13 -3.32 -34.84
N CYS A 45 -21.18 -3.91 -34.12
CA CYS A 45 -21.08 -3.81 -32.66
C CYS A 45 -20.04 -2.75 -32.29
N PHE A 46 -20.39 -1.85 -31.37
CA PHE A 46 -19.45 -0.95 -30.72
C PHE A 46 -19.02 -1.54 -29.39
N CYS A 47 -17.76 -1.96 -29.33
CA CYS A 47 -17.20 -2.58 -28.14
C CYS A 47 -16.99 -1.54 -27.04
N PRO A 48 -17.39 -1.83 -25.80
CA PRO A 48 -16.96 -1.05 -24.65
C PRO A 48 -15.45 -1.12 -24.51
N SER A 49 -14.86 -0.18 -23.76
CA SER A 49 -13.45 -0.25 -23.39
C SER A 49 -13.14 -1.59 -22.72
N GLY A 50 -11.99 -2.18 -23.06
CA GLY A 50 -11.57 -3.50 -22.58
C GLY A 50 -12.01 -4.68 -23.46
N PHE A 51 -12.78 -4.46 -24.52
CA PHE A 51 -13.21 -5.53 -25.43
C PHE A 51 -12.89 -5.23 -26.90
N GLU A 52 -12.63 -6.31 -27.65
CA GLU A 52 -12.40 -6.28 -29.09
C GLU A 52 -13.04 -7.49 -29.80
N GLY A 53 -12.89 -7.54 -31.13
CA GLY A 53 -13.50 -8.55 -31.99
C GLY A 53 -14.74 -8.04 -32.71
N GLU A 54 -15.24 -8.81 -33.66
CA GLU A 54 -16.39 -8.42 -34.50
C GLU A 54 -17.67 -8.27 -33.65
N TYR A 55 -17.80 -9.11 -32.63
CA TYR A 55 -18.93 -9.16 -31.72
C TYR A 55 -18.56 -8.70 -30.31
N CYS A 56 -17.40 -8.08 -30.13
CA CYS A 56 -16.86 -7.69 -28.82
C CYS A 56 -16.73 -8.88 -27.87
N GLU A 57 -16.45 -10.06 -28.44
CA GLU A 57 -16.37 -11.34 -27.74
C GLU A 57 -15.00 -11.59 -27.10
N LYS A 58 -13.99 -10.82 -27.51
CA LYS A 58 -12.62 -10.97 -27.03
C LYS A 58 -12.33 -9.90 -26.00
N ASP A 59 -11.71 -10.35 -24.93
CA ASP A 59 -11.14 -9.49 -23.91
C ASP A 59 -9.80 -8.92 -24.39
N ILE A 60 -9.55 -7.64 -24.14
CA ILE A 60 -8.26 -7.01 -24.43
C ILE A 60 -7.33 -7.28 -23.26
N ASP A 61 -6.17 -7.88 -23.53
CA ASP A 61 -5.13 -8.03 -22.51
C ASP A 61 -4.35 -6.72 -22.33
N GLU A 62 -4.80 -5.83 -21.44
CA GLU A 62 -4.15 -4.52 -21.27
C GLU A 62 -2.73 -4.63 -20.72
N CYS A 63 -2.40 -5.74 -20.05
CA CYS A 63 -1.07 -5.99 -19.49
C CYS A 63 -0.01 -6.27 -20.57
N LYS A 64 -0.43 -6.72 -21.77
CA LYS A 64 0.47 -6.81 -22.95
C LYS A 64 0.58 -5.51 -23.73
N GLY A 65 -0.34 -4.57 -23.46
CA GLY A 65 -0.42 -3.27 -24.12
C GLY A 65 0.01 -2.13 -23.20
N LYS A 66 -0.69 -1.00 -23.32
CA LYS A 66 -0.47 0.17 -22.48
C LYS A 66 -1.42 0.12 -21.29
N HIS A 67 -0.88 0.04 -20.08
CA HIS A 67 -1.60 0.05 -18.82
C HIS A 67 -1.18 1.21 -17.91
N SER A 68 -1.94 1.46 -16.84
CA SER A 68 -1.67 2.52 -15.86
C SER A 68 -0.99 2.02 -14.57
N CYS A 69 -0.65 0.73 -14.49
CA CYS A 69 0.08 0.19 -13.35
C CYS A 69 1.42 0.89 -13.13
N HIS A 70 1.79 1.06 -11.86
CA HIS A 70 3.09 1.57 -11.45
C HIS A 70 4.22 0.65 -11.92
N GLU A 71 5.43 1.17 -12.10
CA GLU A 71 6.62 0.37 -12.43
C GLU A 71 6.96 -0.72 -11.40
N ASN A 72 6.50 -0.53 -10.16
CA ASN A 72 6.67 -1.46 -9.04
C ASN A 72 5.38 -2.22 -8.73
N ALA A 73 4.53 -2.43 -9.74
CA ALA A 73 3.30 -3.19 -9.64
C ALA A 73 3.24 -4.31 -10.68
N ASN A 74 2.59 -5.40 -10.33
CA ASN A 74 2.23 -6.46 -11.24
C ASN A 74 0.87 -6.13 -11.88
N CYS A 75 0.79 -6.27 -13.20
CA CYS A 75 -0.46 -6.17 -13.94
C CYS A 75 -1.08 -7.56 -14.10
N THR A 76 -2.35 -7.70 -13.72
CA THR A 76 -3.14 -8.91 -13.95
C THR A 76 -4.33 -8.56 -14.83
N ASN A 77 -4.41 -9.18 -16.01
CA ASN A 77 -5.53 -8.98 -16.91
C ASN A 77 -6.82 -9.58 -16.34
N THR A 78 -7.93 -8.90 -16.53
CA THR A 78 -9.27 -9.32 -16.10
C THR A 78 -10.28 -9.08 -17.22
N ILE A 79 -11.46 -9.67 -17.13
CA ILE A 79 -12.45 -9.50 -18.19
C ILE A 79 -12.94 -8.04 -18.22
N GLY A 80 -12.64 -7.34 -19.32
CA GLY A 80 -12.97 -5.95 -19.61
C GLY A 80 -12.08 -4.93 -18.90
N SER A 81 -11.00 -5.35 -18.23
CA SER A 81 -10.12 -4.44 -17.49
C SER A 81 -8.83 -5.13 -17.01
N HIS A 82 -8.05 -4.45 -16.17
CA HIS A 82 -6.90 -5.03 -15.49
C HIS A 82 -6.82 -4.54 -14.05
N VAL A 83 -6.16 -5.34 -13.22
CA VAL A 83 -5.83 -4.99 -11.83
C VAL A 83 -4.33 -4.81 -11.71
N CYS A 84 -3.93 -3.76 -10.98
CA CYS A 84 -2.55 -3.49 -10.64
C CYS A 84 -2.36 -3.75 -9.14
N ASP A 85 -1.39 -4.58 -8.79
CA ASP A 85 -1.04 -4.86 -7.39
C ASP A 85 0.43 -4.53 -7.16
N CYS A 86 0.75 -3.77 -6.11
CA CYS A 86 2.14 -3.45 -5.80
C CYS A 86 2.95 -4.73 -5.55
N GLN A 87 4.17 -4.76 -6.08
CA GLN A 87 5.09 -5.87 -5.91
C GLN A 87 5.46 -6.06 -4.42
N PRO A 88 5.93 -7.25 -4.01
CA PRO A 88 6.43 -7.47 -2.66
C PRO A 88 7.48 -6.43 -2.27
N GLY A 89 7.33 -5.84 -1.08
CA GLY A 89 8.17 -4.72 -0.65
C GLY A 89 7.60 -3.34 -0.98
N TYR A 90 6.46 -3.25 -1.65
CA TYR A 90 5.76 -2.00 -1.96
C TYR A 90 4.30 -2.05 -1.49
N THR A 91 3.75 -0.86 -1.21
CA THR A 91 2.37 -0.66 -0.80
C THR A 91 1.77 0.52 -1.55
N GLY A 92 0.45 0.51 -1.76
CA GLY A 92 -0.27 1.58 -2.45
C GLY A 92 -1.45 1.05 -3.26
N SER A 93 -1.86 1.78 -4.29
CA SER A 93 -3.04 1.46 -5.12
C SER A 93 -2.73 0.59 -6.33
N GLY A 94 -1.48 0.14 -6.50
CA GLY A 94 -1.01 -0.52 -7.73
C GLY A 94 -0.72 0.43 -8.89
N GLN A 95 -1.41 1.56 -8.97
CA GLN A 95 -1.08 2.66 -9.90
C GLN A 95 -0.04 3.62 -9.30
N ASN A 96 -0.01 3.73 -7.97
CA ASN A 96 1.03 4.42 -7.23
C ASN A 96 1.54 3.48 -6.13
N CYS A 97 2.79 3.06 -6.23
CA CYS A 97 3.42 2.14 -5.30
C CYS A 97 4.65 2.80 -4.66
N THR A 98 4.67 2.81 -3.34
CA THR A 98 5.79 3.31 -2.54
C THR A 98 6.40 2.17 -1.73
N ALA A 99 7.70 2.25 -1.44
CA ALA A 99 8.39 1.25 -0.65
C ALA A 99 7.65 1.02 0.68
N ASP A 100 7.27 -0.23 0.95
CA ASP A 100 6.60 -0.61 2.18
C ASP A 100 7.62 -0.62 3.31
N PRO A 101 7.43 0.19 4.36
CA PRO A 101 8.34 0.22 5.48
C PRO A 101 8.44 -1.10 6.24
N CYS A 102 7.50 -2.04 6.06
CA CYS A 102 7.59 -3.40 6.56
C CYS A 102 8.69 -4.24 5.89
N TYR A 103 9.31 -3.76 4.80
CA TYR A 103 10.46 -4.41 4.18
C TYR A 103 11.71 -3.52 4.18
N HIS A 104 11.57 -2.26 4.59
CA HIS A 104 12.63 -1.24 4.57
C HIS A 104 12.76 -0.55 5.94
N TYR A 105 13.40 -1.23 6.90
CA TYR A 105 13.65 -0.72 8.25
C TYR A 105 15.05 -1.07 8.75
N LYS A 106 15.49 -0.39 9.82
CA LYS A 106 16.74 -0.66 10.54
C LYS A 106 16.47 -1.45 11.83
N ASN A 107 17.34 -2.39 12.16
CA ASN A 107 17.21 -3.15 13.41
C ASN A 107 17.85 -2.40 14.58
N LEU A 108 17.16 -2.40 15.72
CA LEU A 108 17.69 -2.06 17.02
C LEU A 108 17.89 -3.35 17.81
N THR A 109 19.15 -3.72 18.05
CA THR A 109 19.53 -5.01 18.65
C THR A 109 20.21 -4.89 20.01
N ASP A 110 20.58 -3.67 20.43
CA ASP A 110 21.28 -3.42 21.69
C ASP A 110 20.55 -4.04 22.88
N ALA A 111 21.19 -4.97 23.59
CA ALA A 111 20.58 -5.64 24.75
C ALA A 111 20.14 -4.65 25.84
N ASN A 112 20.89 -3.55 26.00
CA ASN A 112 20.56 -2.52 26.95
C ASN A 112 19.31 -1.72 26.59
N ARG A 113 18.70 -1.87 25.41
CA ARG A 113 17.39 -1.27 25.08
C ARG A 113 16.21 -2.04 25.67
N ASN A 114 16.42 -3.24 26.20
CA ASN A 114 15.36 -3.97 26.87
C ASN A 114 14.99 -3.31 28.20
N ILE A 115 13.70 -3.24 28.54
CA ILE A 115 13.24 -2.72 29.83
C ILE A 115 13.78 -3.50 31.05
N SER A 116 14.25 -4.74 30.83
CA SER A 116 14.86 -5.55 31.89
C SER A 116 16.28 -5.06 32.25
N TYR A 117 16.91 -4.27 31.37
CA TYR A 117 18.22 -3.68 31.65
C TYR A 117 18.07 -2.51 32.61
N VAL A 118 18.69 -2.63 33.78
CA VAL A 118 18.82 -1.56 34.78
C VAL A 118 19.98 -0.66 34.37
N THR A 119 19.73 0.63 34.17
CA THR A 119 20.77 1.60 33.78
C THR A 119 21.60 2.01 34.99
N PRO A 120 22.92 1.71 35.04
CA PRO A 120 23.80 2.25 36.07
C PRO A 120 23.87 3.78 36.05
N TYR A 121 24.15 4.38 37.21
CA TYR A 121 24.34 5.82 37.31
C TYR A 121 25.55 6.27 36.47
N GLY A 122 25.37 7.33 35.66
CA GLY A 122 26.42 7.90 34.82
C GLY A 122 26.71 7.14 33.52
N SER A 123 26.00 6.05 33.23
CA SER A 123 26.18 5.26 31.99
C SER A 123 24.98 5.35 31.03
N ALA A 124 24.08 6.31 31.25
CA ALA A 124 22.91 6.49 30.41
C ALA A 124 23.29 6.93 29.00
N MET A 125 22.64 6.32 28.01
CA MET A 125 22.70 6.71 26.61
C MET A 125 21.39 7.37 26.19
N CYS A 126 21.37 7.85 24.95
CA CYS A 126 20.24 8.58 24.39
C CYS A 126 20.09 8.34 22.88
N ASP A 127 18.91 8.63 22.35
CA ASP A 127 18.60 8.53 20.92
C ASP A 127 18.70 9.90 20.21
N ASN A 128 19.63 10.76 20.65
CA ASN A 128 19.86 12.09 20.05
C ASN A 128 20.68 12.04 18.75
N GLN A 129 21.29 10.90 18.45
CA GLN A 129 21.98 10.61 17.19
C GLN A 129 21.22 9.60 16.34
N LEU A 130 20.04 9.15 16.79
CA LEU A 130 19.20 8.26 16.01
C LEU A 130 18.66 9.01 14.78
N SER A 131 19.01 8.55 13.58
CA SER A 131 18.46 9.13 12.35
C SER A 131 16.95 8.89 12.30
N GLU A 132 16.18 9.86 11.81
CA GLU A 132 14.76 9.61 11.58
C GLU A 132 14.56 8.48 10.56
N GLY A 133 13.65 7.55 10.84
CA GLY A 133 13.35 6.46 9.94
C GLY A 133 12.62 5.31 10.62
N TRP A 134 12.36 4.25 9.85
CA TRP A 134 11.70 3.04 10.34
C TRP A 134 12.69 2.12 11.04
N TYR A 135 12.32 1.70 12.25
CA TYR A 135 13.10 0.79 13.07
C TYR A 135 12.26 -0.37 13.59
N ARG A 136 12.94 -1.50 13.81
CA ARG A 136 12.39 -2.69 14.46
C ARG A 136 13.25 -3.07 15.66
N LEU A 137 12.62 -3.37 16.79
CA LEU A 137 13.30 -3.98 17.93
C LEU A 137 13.45 -5.49 17.65
N VAL A 138 14.69 -5.99 17.74
CA VAL A 138 15.02 -7.38 17.41
C VAL A 138 15.96 -7.98 18.45
N GLY A 139 15.76 -9.26 18.76
CA GLY A 139 16.65 -10.03 19.63
C GLY A 139 16.69 -9.48 21.05
N ALA A 140 17.89 -9.23 21.58
CA ALA A 140 18.09 -8.83 22.97
C ALA A 140 17.43 -7.47 23.32
N ALA A 141 17.24 -6.58 22.35
CA ALA A 141 16.53 -5.32 22.55
C ALA A 141 15.03 -5.52 22.86
N GLY A 142 14.49 -6.72 22.61
CA GLY A 142 13.06 -7.03 22.68
C GLY A 142 12.43 -7.14 21.29
N THR A 143 11.12 -7.39 21.25
CA THR A 143 10.35 -7.59 20.01
C THR A 143 9.37 -6.46 19.71
N LYS A 144 9.08 -5.59 20.70
CA LYS A 144 8.18 -4.43 20.56
C LYS A 144 8.44 -3.38 21.63
N MET A 145 7.92 -2.18 21.43
CA MET A 145 7.96 -1.13 22.45
C MET A 145 7.02 -1.52 23.61
N PRO A 146 7.32 -1.25 24.88
CA PRO A 146 6.37 -1.44 25.97
C PRO A 146 5.16 -0.51 25.81
N THR A 147 3.96 -0.99 26.16
CA THR A 147 2.72 -0.18 26.17
C THR A 147 2.32 0.28 27.58
N THR A 148 3.08 -0.14 28.58
CA THR A 148 2.93 0.25 29.97
C THR A 148 4.07 1.17 30.35
N ARG A 149 3.82 2.10 31.29
CA ARG A 149 4.84 2.99 31.81
C ARG A 149 6.08 2.22 32.23
N VAL A 150 7.23 2.61 31.68
CA VAL A 150 8.53 2.10 32.09
C VAL A 150 9.09 3.05 33.15
N PRO A 151 9.63 2.57 34.29
CA PRO A 151 10.32 3.45 35.24
C PRO A 151 11.59 4.06 34.63
N ALA A 152 12.02 5.21 35.16
CA ALA A 152 13.32 5.79 34.83
C ALA A 152 14.50 4.82 35.12
N PHE A 153 15.66 5.07 34.51
CA PHE A 153 16.85 4.23 34.63
C PHE A 153 16.63 2.78 34.19
N ARG A 154 15.87 2.63 33.10
CA ARG A 154 15.71 1.39 32.35
C ARG A 154 16.10 1.60 30.90
N CYS A 155 16.32 0.49 30.20
CA CYS A 155 16.64 0.49 28.77
C CYS A 155 17.87 1.35 28.39
N GLY A 156 18.85 1.42 29.30
CA GLY A 156 20.13 2.05 29.05
C GLY A 156 20.03 3.57 28.89
N THR A 157 19.02 4.18 29.50
CA THR A 157 18.80 5.63 29.48
C THR A 157 18.31 6.13 30.83
N ASP A 158 18.35 7.45 31.03
CA ASP A 158 17.75 8.10 32.19
C ASP A 158 16.22 8.13 32.04
N TRP A 159 15.73 8.50 30.85
CA TRP A 159 14.32 8.66 30.54
C TRP A 159 13.81 7.58 29.59
N SER A 160 13.26 6.54 30.19
CA SER A 160 12.80 5.34 29.49
C SER A 160 11.52 5.62 28.70
N GLY A 161 11.53 5.32 27.40
CA GLY A 161 10.42 5.53 26.48
C GLY A 161 9.47 4.33 26.37
N TRP A 162 8.16 4.59 26.34
CA TRP A 162 7.11 3.59 26.07
C TRP A 162 6.01 4.16 25.19
N LEU A 163 5.29 3.29 24.51
CA LEU A 163 4.14 3.62 23.70
C LEU A 163 2.94 3.91 24.61
N ASP A 164 2.36 5.09 24.51
CA ASP A 164 1.14 5.47 25.24
C ASP A 164 -0.09 4.96 24.47
N GLY A 165 -0.50 3.73 24.78
CA GLY A 165 -1.60 3.02 24.13
C GLY A 165 -1.22 1.67 23.53
N SER A 166 -2.18 1.02 22.88
CA SER A 166 -1.97 -0.27 22.22
C SER A 166 -1.25 -0.13 20.88
N HIS A 167 -0.57 -1.20 20.48
CA HIS A 167 -0.07 -1.34 19.12
C HIS A 167 -1.24 -1.50 18.13
N PRO A 168 -1.09 -1.05 16.87
CA PRO A 168 -2.09 -1.26 15.83
C PRO A 168 -2.30 -2.74 15.47
N THR A 169 -3.47 -3.06 14.96
CA THR A 169 -3.73 -4.28 14.19
C THR A 169 -3.14 -4.17 12.78
N VAL A 170 -3.20 -5.23 11.98
CA VAL A 170 -2.71 -5.18 10.58
C VAL A 170 -3.64 -4.29 9.74
N GLU A 171 -4.94 -4.36 10.02
CA GLU A 171 -6.01 -3.65 9.34
C GLU A 171 -5.96 -2.14 9.59
N ASP A 172 -5.46 -1.72 10.76
CA ASP A 172 -5.28 -0.30 11.10
C ASP A 172 -4.24 0.40 10.19
N GLY A 173 -3.35 -0.36 9.54
CA GLY A 173 -2.28 0.20 8.71
C GLY A 173 -1.24 1.01 9.51
N GLU A 174 -0.75 2.10 8.91
CA GLU A 174 0.14 3.04 9.60
C GLU A 174 -0.67 3.98 10.50
N VAL A 175 -0.39 3.95 11.81
CA VAL A 175 -1.04 4.83 12.78
C VAL A 175 -0.06 5.72 13.51
N GLN A 176 -0.50 6.94 13.84
CA GLN A 176 0.22 7.84 14.72
C GLN A 176 -0.02 7.46 16.19
N ARG A 177 1.05 7.26 16.95
CA ARG A 177 1.01 6.97 18.40
C ARG A 177 1.92 7.92 19.16
N LYS A 178 1.53 8.21 20.41
CA LYS A 178 2.35 9.00 21.32
C LYS A 178 3.34 8.06 22.02
N VAL A 179 4.60 8.49 22.11
CA VAL A 179 5.60 7.87 22.98
C VAL A 179 5.84 8.81 24.14
N CYS A 180 5.79 8.26 25.34
CA CYS A 180 6.06 8.96 26.58
C CYS A 180 7.41 8.54 27.14
N PHE A 181 8.13 9.49 27.74
CA PHE A 181 9.42 9.28 28.38
C PHE A 181 9.35 9.72 29.85
N SER A 182 9.74 8.84 30.76
CA SER A 182 9.63 9.06 32.21
C SER A 182 10.97 9.46 32.79
N GLY A 183 11.02 10.62 33.44
CA GLY A 183 12.10 10.93 34.38
C GLY A 183 11.85 10.32 35.77
N ARG A 184 12.63 10.76 36.76
CA ARG A 184 12.43 10.41 38.19
C ARG A 184 11.04 10.76 38.70
N ASP A 185 10.43 11.81 38.13
CA ASP A 185 9.08 12.25 38.46
C ASP A 185 8.04 11.32 37.82
N THR A 186 6.95 11.06 38.55
CA THR A 186 5.97 10.02 38.20
C THR A 186 5.06 10.44 37.05
N GLY A 187 5.52 10.33 35.80
CA GLY A 187 4.66 10.56 34.65
C GLY A 187 5.35 10.48 33.29
N CYS A 188 4.68 11.06 32.29
CA CYS A 188 5.17 11.29 30.93
C CYS A 188 5.76 12.71 30.87
N ARG A 189 7.06 12.82 31.15
CA ARG A 189 7.74 14.12 31.28
C ARG A 189 8.01 14.79 29.94
N TYR A 190 8.37 13.96 28.96
CA TYR A 190 8.55 14.36 27.57
C TYR A 190 7.79 13.38 26.70
N SER A 191 7.31 13.84 25.55
CA SER A 191 6.65 12.99 24.58
C SER A 191 6.83 13.50 23.17
N ASN A 192 6.79 12.57 22.23
CA ASN A 192 6.65 12.85 20.82
C ASN A 192 5.61 11.91 20.20
N ARG A 193 5.29 12.15 18.94
CA ARG A 193 4.42 11.26 18.15
C ARG A 193 5.24 10.59 17.07
N ILE A 194 5.03 9.29 16.90
CA ILE A 194 5.68 8.46 15.90
C ILE A 194 4.64 7.72 15.08
N SER A 195 5.01 7.31 13.87
CA SER A 195 4.23 6.32 13.13
C SER A 195 4.56 4.92 13.61
N VAL A 196 3.55 4.07 13.75
CA VAL A 196 3.66 2.66 14.12
C VAL A 196 2.87 1.85 13.13
N LYS A 197 3.45 0.76 12.62
CA LYS A 197 2.78 -0.16 11.70
C LYS A 197 2.97 -1.59 12.18
N ASN A 198 1.90 -2.38 12.08
CA ASN A 198 1.93 -3.82 12.31
C ASN A 198 2.16 -4.52 10.97
N CYS A 199 3.27 -5.27 10.88
CA CYS A 199 3.67 -6.00 9.68
C CYS A 199 3.24 -7.48 9.74
N GLY A 200 2.19 -7.80 10.52
CA GLY A 200 1.69 -9.14 10.77
C GLY A 200 2.36 -9.80 11.97
N SER A 201 3.65 -10.15 11.85
CA SER A 201 4.38 -10.87 12.90
C SER A 201 5.28 -9.98 13.77
N TYR A 202 5.43 -8.70 13.41
CA TYR A 202 6.24 -7.74 14.16
C TYR A 202 5.75 -6.32 13.93
N TYR A 203 6.26 -5.40 14.74
CA TYR A 203 5.97 -3.98 14.66
C TYR A 203 7.20 -3.20 14.23
N ILE A 204 6.96 -2.16 13.44
CA ILE A 204 7.96 -1.16 13.09
C ILE A 204 7.51 0.21 13.59
N TYR A 205 8.50 1.05 13.88
CA TYR A 205 8.32 2.35 14.49
C TYR A 205 9.10 3.38 13.70
N LYS A 206 8.46 4.44 13.22
CA LYS A 206 9.13 5.57 12.60
C LYS A 206 9.68 6.48 13.70
N LEU A 207 10.87 6.14 14.19
CA LEU A 207 11.49 6.81 15.32
C LEU A 207 12.12 8.13 14.89
N LEU A 208 12.05 9.10 15.78
CA LEU A 208 12.59 10.44 15.57
C LEU A 208 13.84 10.64 16.41
N LYS A 209 14.75 11.50 15.93
CA LYS A 209 15.84 12.05 16.73
C LYS A 209 15.27 12.80 17.94
N LEU A 210 15.75 12.46 19.13
CA LEU A 210 15.32 13.13 20.37
C LEU A 210 16.20 14.36 20.66
N SER A 211 15.60 15.42 21.22
CA SER A 211 16.33 16.61 21.66
C SER A 211 16.98 16.37 23.03
N GLY A 212 18.22 16.85 23.19
CA GLY A 212 19.02 16.54 24.38
C GLY A 212 19.45 15.07 24.47
N CYS A 213 20.23 14.69 25.48
CA CYS A 213 20.74 13.33 25.64
C CYS A 213 20.28 12.68 26.94
N VAL A 214 18.97 12.48 27.09
CA VAL A 214 18.39 11.90 28.31
C VAL A 214 17.42 10.74 28.06
N ALA A 215 16.97 10.53 26.82
CA ALA A 215 15.87 9.62 26.51
C ALA A 215 16.22 8.61 25.42
N ARG A 216 15.64 7.41 25.52
CA ARG A 216 15.69 6.35 24.50
C ARG A 216 14.36 5.64 24.37
N TYR A 217 14.08 5.17 23.17
CA TYR A 217 12.99 4.24 22.92
C TYR A 217 13.36 2.85 23.49
N CYS A 218 12.56 2.35 24.44
CA CYS A 218 12.79 1.03 25.02
C CYS A 218 12.12 -0.07 24.20
N GLY A 219 12.63 -1.29 24.34
CA GLY A 219 11.96 -2.51 23.91
C GLY A 219 11.63 -3.45 25.05
N THR A 220 10.69 -4.36 24.80
CA THR A 220 10.24 -5.40 25.72
C THR A 220 9.90 -6.68 24.95
N GLY A 221 9.60 -7.74 25.68
CA GLY A 221 9.37 -9.08 25.15
C GLY A 221 10.65 -9.91 25.09
N ARG A 222 10.47 -11.23 25.06
CA ARG A 222 11.53 -12.20 24.79
C ARG A 222 11.39 -12.65 23.33
N SER A 223 12.53 -12.81 22.65
CA SER A 223 12.62 -13.40 21.32
C SER A 223 12.28 -14.88 21.35
#